data_AF-A0A949WG71-F1
#
_entry.id   AF-A0A949WG71-F1
#
_cell.length_a   1.000
_cell.length_b   1.000
_cell.length_c   1.000
_cell.angle_alpha   90.00
_cell.angle_beta   90.00
_cell.angle_gamma   90.00
#
_symmetry.space_group_name_H-M   'P 1'
#
loop_
_entity.id
_entity.type
_entity.pdbx_description
1 polymer ?
#
loop_
_entity_poly.entity_id
_entity_poly.type
_entity_poly.pdbx_seq_one_letter_code
_entity_poly.pdbx_strand_id
1 'polypeptide(L)'
;MGRLPSLNTMSKKALVEQLRLRLASNDRWALRALLRIYQNQTTDEQTRDTTLERNGIGFTGPDAEILSSFTRQYQRRGCLSPKQMAILHRRIPAYARQIVQHGDTRRLETALGGHAASQAAHA
;
A
#
# COMPACT_ATOMS: atom_id res chain seq x y z
N MET A 1 -23.09 -23.04 -21.52
CA MET A 1 -22.33 -21.85 -21.07
C MET A 1 -22.12 -21.96 -19.56
N GLY A 2 -21.10 -22.70 -19.13
CA GLY A 2 -20.81 -22.91 -17.71
C GLY A 2 -20.31 -21.60 -17.07
N ARG A 3 -21.03 -21.12 -16.06
CA ARG A 3 -20.59 -20.00 -15.22
C ARG A 3 -19.27 -20.39 -14.57
N LEU A 4 -18.18 -19.69 -14.92
CA LEU A 4 -16.89 -19.82 -14.26
C LEU A 4 -17.09 -19.78 -12.73
N PRO A 5 -16.46 -20.67 -11.96
CA PRO A 5 -16.64 -20.73 -10.51
C PRO A 5 -16.30 -19.37 -9.92
N SER A 6 -17.19 -18.88 -9.04
CA SER A 6 -17.02 -17.64 -8.31
C SER A 6 -15.64 -17.65 -7.65
N LEU A 7 -14.76 -16.77 -8.12
CA LEU A 7 -13.52 -16.43 -7.41
C LEU A 7 -13.91 -16.14 -5.97
N ASN A 8 -13.27 -16.81 -5.03
CA ASN A 8 -13.51 -16.65 -3.61
C ASN A 8 -13.19 -15.19 -3.22
N THR A 9 -14.17 -14.29 -3.34
CA THR A 9 -13.99 -12.85 -3.14
C THR A 9 -13.60 -12.64 -1.68
N MET A 10 -12.33 -12.29 -1.46
CA MET A 10 -11.84 -11.99 -0.12
C MET A 10 -12.65 -10.83 0.45
N SER A 11 -13.10 -10.93 1.70
CA SER A 11 -13.74 -9.80 2.35
C SER A 11 -12.75 -8.62 2.42
N LYS A 12 -13.24 -7.38 2.33
CA LYS A 12 -12.38 -6.18 2.46
C LYS A 12 -11.53 -6.23 3.74
N LYS A 13 -12.08 -6.77 4.82
CA LYS A 13 -11.36 -6.97 6.09
C LYS A 13 -10.20 -7.96 5.93
N ALA A 14 -10.43 -9.11 5.31
CA ALA A 14 -9.38 -10.10 5.04
C ALA A 14 -8.29 -9.54 4.11
N LEU A 15 -8.68 -8.72 3.13
CA LEU A 15 -7.75 -8.07 2.21
C LEU A 15 -6.82 -7.08 2.95
N VAL A 16 -7.38 -6.28 3.86
CA VAL A 16 -6.59 -5.35 4.68
C VAL A 16 -5.59 -6.09 5.55
N GLU A 17 -5.99 -7.18 6.21
CA GLU A 17 -5.08 -7.94 7.07
C GLU A 17 -3.96 -8.64 6.28
N GLN A 18 -4.29 -9.24 5.12
CA GLN A 18 -3.27 -9.80 4.25
C GLN A 18 -2.30 -8.74 3.72
N LEU A 19 -2.82 -7.57 3.33
CA LEU A 19 -2.00 -6.45 2.90
C LEU A 19 -1.09 -5.97 4.04
N ARG A 20 -1.60 -5.85 5.27
CA ARG A 20 -0.80 -5.47 6.45
C ARG A 20 0.40 -6.38 6.64
N LEU A 21 0.18 -7.69 6.63
CA LEU A 21 1.25 -8.68 6.78
C LEU A 21 2.26 -8.57 5.64
N ARG A 22 1.79 -8.38 4.41
CA ARG A 22 2.66 -8.22 3.24
C ARG A 22 3.51 -6.95 3.33
N LEU A 23 2.92 -5.85 3.78
CA LEU A 23 3.59 -4.57 3.94
C LEU A 23 4.67 -4.59 5.04
N ALA A 24 4.44 -5.37 6.10
CA ALA A 24 5.39 -5.52 7.20
C ALA A 24 6.62 -6.38 6.84
N SER A 25 6.54 -7.18 5.78
CA SER A 25 7.52 -8.23 5.48
C SER A 25 8.15 -8.16 4.09
N ASN A 26 7.60 -7.35 3.16
CA ASN A 26 8.08 -7.30 1.78
C ASN A 26 8.40 -5.87 1.35
N ASP A 27 9.68 -5.59 1.13
CA ASP A 27 10.23 -4.28 0.78
C ASP A 27 9.55 -3.68 -0.45
N ARG A 28 9.35 -4.48 -1.49
CA ARG A 28 8.74 -4.02 -2.75
C ARG A 28 7.30 -3.59 -2.53
N TRP A 29 6.55 -4.32 -1.71
CA TRP A 29 5.19 -3.93 -1.36
C TRP A 29 5.16 -2.68 -0.49
N ALA A 30 6.07 -2.58 0.49
CA ALA A 30 6.20 -1.42 1.36
C ALA A 30 6.54 -0.14 0.57
N LEU A 31 7.48 -0.21 -0.35
CA LEU A 31 7.87 0.91 -1.22
C LEU A 31 6.76 1.32 -2.19
N ARG A 32 6.04 0.34 -2.77
CA ARG A 32 4.88 0.64 -3.63
C ARG A 32 3.75 1.30 -2.85
N ALA A 33 3.50 0.84 -1.63
CA ALA A 33 2.51 1.46 -0.75
C ALA A 33 2.92 2.88 -0.35
N LEU A 34 4.19 3.10 0.00
CA LEU A 34 4.77 4.41 0.28
C LEU A 34 4.48 5.39 -0.86
N LEU A 35 4.83 5.02 -2.09
CA LEU A 35 4.54 5.84 -3.27
C LEU A 35 3.04 6.05 -3.51
N ARG A 36 2.23 5.00 -3.35
CA ARG A 36 0.79 5.07 -3.60
C ARG A 36 0.08 6.01 -2.61
N ILE A 37 0.43 5.94 -1.33
CA ILE A 37 -0.15 6.82 -0.31
C ILE A 37 0.30 8.27 -0.54
N TYR A 38 1.57 8.48 -0.87
CA TYR A 38 2.09 9.80 -1.22
C TYR A 38 1.41 10.40 -2.46
N GLN A 39 1.18 9.60 -3.50
CA GLN A 39 0.42 10.01 -4.70
C GLN A 39 -1.06 10.32 -4.43
N ASN A 40 -1.61 9.70 -3.39
CA ASN A 40 -3.00 9.92 -2.99
C ASN A 40 -3.17 11.17 -2.12
N GLN A 41 -2.09 11.79 -1.60
CA GLN A 41 -2.17 13.15 -1.04
C GLN A 41 -2.54 14.13 -2.16
N THR A 42 -3.52 14.99 -1.92
CA THR A 42 -3.95 15.98 -2.92
C THR A 42 -2.82 16.95 -3.23
N THR A 43 -2.76 17.45 -4.46
CA THR A 43 -1.75 18.42 -4.91
C THR A 43 -1.69 19.66 -4.02
N ASP A 44 -2.81 20.04 -3.39
CA ASP A 44 -2.90 21.08 -2.36
C ASP A 44 -2.16 20.73 -1.05
N GLU A 45 -2.21 19.48 -0.58
CA GLU A 45 -1.46 19.00 0.61
C GLU A 45 0.04 18.86 0.35
N GLN A 46 0.45 18.67 -0.90
CA GLN A 46 1.87 18.60 -1.27
C GLN A 46 2.52 20.01 -1.33
N THR A 47 1.72 21.07 -1.45
CA THR A 47 2.19 22.43 -1.72
C THR A 47 1.97 23.39 -0.54
N ARG A 48 1.11 23.02 0.42
CA ARG A 48 0.82 23.82 1.61
C ARG A 48 1.09 23.00 2.87
N ASP A 49 1.92 23.52 3.77
CA ASP A 49 2.16 23.01 5.13
C ASP A 49 0.90 23.11 6.04
N THR A 50 -0.31 23.11 5.46
CA THR A 50 -1.59 23.21 6.19
C THR A 50 -2.57 22.16 5.70
N THR A 51 -2.92 21.24 6.60
CA THR A 51 -3.98 20.23 6.48
C THR A 51 -5.35 20.91 6.43
N LEU A 52 -5.81 21.29 5.25
CA LEU A 52 -7.14 21.90 5.08
C LEU A 52 -8.19 20.94 4.49
N GLU A 53 -7.79 19.79 3.92
CA GLU A 53 -8.74 18.80 3.39
C GLU A 53 -8.87 17.59 4.34
N ARG A 54 -9.94 17.58 5.14
CA ARG A 54 -10.30 16.50 6.08
C ARG A 54 -10.80 15.21 5.38
N ASN A 55 -10.22 14.83 4.25
CA ASN A 55 -10.64 13.63 3.53
C ASN A 55 -10.00 12.36 4.11
N GLY A 56 -9.03 12.49 5.02
CA GLY A 56 -8.41 11.38 5.74
C GLY A 56 -7.52 10.49 4.86
N ILE A 57 -7.02 11.05 3.76
CA ILE A 57 -6.21 10.38 2.73
C ILE A 57 -4.76 10.87 2.86
N GLY A 58 -3.78 9.97 2.81
CA GLY A 58 -2.37 10.30 2.92
C GLY A 58 -1.75 9.98 4.28
N PHE A 59 -0.51 10.40 4.48
CA PHE A 59 0.20 10.23 5.75
C PHE A 59 -0.36 11.16 6.83
N THR A 60 -0.48 10.67 8.06
CA THR A 60 -1.09 11.43 9.16
C THR A 60 -0.04 11.95 10.15
N GLY A 61 -0.22 13.18 10.63
CA GLY A 61 0.50 13.76 11.77
C GLY A 61 2.01 13.49 11.77
N PRO A 62 2.57 12.79 12.80
CA PRO A 62 4.01 12.54 12.91
C PRO A 62 4.62 11.69 11.78
N ASP A 63 3.81 10.85 11.13
CA ASP A 63 4.31 9.99 10.05
C ASP A 63 4.46 10.78 8.74
N ALA A 64 3.75 11.90 8.58
CA ALA A 64 3.75 12.67 7.34
C ALA A 64 5.13 13.21 6.98
N GLU A 65 5.85 13.78 7.95
CA GLU A 65 7.18 14.33 7.72
C GLU A 65 8.18 13.23 7.31
N ILE A 66 8.25 12.15 8.10
CA ILE A 66 9.21 11.07 7.89
C ILE A 66 8.93 10.25 6.64
N LEU A 67 7.67 9.87 6.39
CA LEU A 67 7.30 9.05 5.22
C LEU A 67 7.34 9.88 3.93
N SER A 68 7.03 11.17 3.97
CA SER A 68 7.24 12.05 2.81
C SER A 68 8.73 12.23 2.51
N SER A 69 9.58 12.35 3.55
CA SER A 69 11.04 12.40 3.38
C SER A 69 11.58 11.13 2.74
N PHE A 70 11.14 9.95 3.20
CA PHE A 70 11.51 8.67 2.59
C PHE A 70 11.05 8.58 1.14
N THR A 71 9.83 9.03 0.85
CA THR A 71 9.30 9.04 -0.52
C THR A 71 10.17 9.88 -1.44
N ARG A 72 10.49 11.12 -1.05
CA ARG A 72 11.37 12.00 -1.82
C ARG A 72 12.77 11.41 -2.01
N GLN A 73 13.34 10.80 -0.97
CA GLN A 73 14.63 10.11 -1.09
C GLN A 73 14.56 8.97 -2.09
N TYR A 74 13.53 8.12 -2.00
CA TYR A 74 13.34 6.99 -2.89
C TYR A 74 13.14 7.44 -4.34
N GLN A 75 12.37 8.50 -4.58
CA GLN A 75 12.22 9.08 -5.93
C GLN A 75 13.53 9.63 -6.49
N ARG A 76 14.38 10.22 -5.65
CA ARG A 76 15.67 10.79 -6.08
C ARG A 76 16.77 9.75 -6.29
N ARG A 77 16.84 8.74 -5.43
CA ARG A 77 17.97 7.78 -5.38
C ARG A 77 17.61 6.37 -5.82
N GLY A 78 16.32 6.04 -5.90
CA GLY A 78 15.84 4.68 -6.18
C GLY A 78 15.95 3.71 -5.01
N CYS A 79 16.40 4.15 -3.83
CA CYS A 79 16.62 3.28 -2.67
C CYS A 79 16.43 3.98 -1.32
N LEU A 80 16.14 3.17 -0.29
CA LEU A 80 16.13 3.56 1.12
C LEU A 80 17.20 2.75 1.86
N SER A 81 17.79 3.32 2.91
CA SER A 81 18.73 2.58 3.75
C SER A 81 18.02 1.48 4.56
N PRO A 82 18.73 0.44 5.04
CA PRO A 82 18.13 -0.62 5.85
C PRO A 82 17.38 -0.11 7.09
N LYS A 83 17.89 0.94 7.74
CA LYS A 83 17.23 1.58 8.89
C LYS A 83 15.90 2.24 8.49
N GLN A 84 15.88 2.92 7.34
CA GLN A 84 14.67 3.56 6.82
C GLN A 84 13.64 2.51 6.38
N MET A 85 14.08 1.40 5.77
CA MET A 85 13.22 0.27 5.46
C MET A 85 12.61 -0.34 6.73
N ALA A 86 13.39 -0.53 7.80
CA ALA A 86 12.85 -1.04 9.06
C ALA A 86 11.78 -0.11 9.66
N ILE A 87 11.97 1.22 9.57
CA ILE A 87 10.95 2.20 9.98
C ILE A 87 9.73 2.09 9.06
N LEU A 88 9.93 1.98 7.75
CA LEU A 88 8.85 1.87 6.78
C LEU A 88 7.97 0.64 7.05
N HIS A 89 8.57 -0.53 7.28
CA HIS A 89 7.84 -1.77 7.62
C HIS A 89 7.01 -1.67 8.89
N ARG A 90 7.41 -0.83 9.85
CA ARG A 90 6.66 -0.61 11.09
C ARG A 90 5.48 0.35 10.89
N ARG A 91 5.64 1.36 10.05
CA ARG A 91 4.66 2.45 9.89
C ARG A 91 3.66 2.21 8.77
N ILE A 92 4.11 1.71 7.63
CA ILE A 92 3.29 1.57 6.43
C ILE A 92 2.06 0.63 6.58
N PRO A 93 2.07 -0.44 7.43
CA PRO A 93 0.90 -1.30 7.59
C PRO A 93 -0.31 -0.59 8.21
N ALA A 94 -0.12 0.53 8.94
CA ALA A 94 -1.24 1.31 9.47
C ALA A 94 -2.14 1.85 8.34
N TYR A 95 -1.57 2.10 7.16
CA TYR A 95 -2.22 2.67 5.99
C TYR A 95 -2.87 1.63 5.07
N ALA A 96 -2.77 0.33 5.37
CA ALA A 96 -3.36 -0.73 4.55
C ALA A 96 -4.86 -0.54 4.32
N ARG A 97 -5.60 -0.01 5.32
CA ARG A 97 -7.02 0.31 5.18
C ARG A 97 -7.26 1.37 4.11
N GLN A 98 -6.47 2.45 4.09
CA GLN A 98 -6.59 3.51 3.06
C GLN A 98 -6.31 2.95 1.66
N ILE A 99 -5.28 2.10 1.52
CA ILE A 99 -4.94 1.48 0.23
C ILE A 99 -6.09 0.62 -0.30
N VAL A 100 -6.73 -0.17 0.56
CA VAL A 100 -7.88 -0.99 0.16
C VAL A 100 -9.13 -0.15 -0.11
N GLN A 101 -9.34 0.94 0.64
CA GLN A 101 -10.52 1.80 0.50
C GLN A 101 -10.49 2.67 -0.76
N HIS A 102 -9.31 3.17 -1.15
CA HIS A 102 -9.11 4.08 -2.28
C HIS A 102 -8.35 3.44 -3.45
N GLY A 103 -8.11 2.13 -3.39
CA GLY A 103 -7.43 1.36 -4.42
C GLY A 103 -8.36 0.40 -5.16
N ASP A 104 -7.84 -0.18 -6.23
CA ASP A 104 -8.51 -1.24 -6.98
C ASP A 104 -8.41 -2.56 -6.19
N THR A 105 -9.49 -2.94 -5.52
CA THR A 105 -9.54 -4.16 -4.70
C THR A 105 -9.35 -5.42 -5.53
N ARG A 106 -9.82 -5.46 -6.79
CA ARG A 106 -9.64 -6.62 -7.66
C ARG A 106 -8.17 -6.85 -7.97
N ARG A 107 -7.44 -5.77 -8.31
CA ARG A 107 -5.99 -5.85 -8.53
C ARG A 107 -5.23 -6.28 -7.28
N LEU A 108 -5.64 -5.79 -6.11
CA LEU A 108 -5.05 -6.20 -4.83
C LEU A 108 -5.32 -7.67 -4.53
N GLU A 109 -6.55 -8.14 -4.74
CA GLU A 109 -6.94 -9.55 -4.60
C GLU A 109 -6.12 -10.45 -5.53
N THR A 110 -5.97 -10.08 -6.81
CA THR A 110 -5.12 -10.84 -7.75
C THR A 110 -3.66 -10.82 -7.31
N ALA A 111 -3.12 -9.68 -6.88
CA ALA A 111 -1.73 -9.56 -6.49
C ALA A 111 -1.39 -10.28 -5.16
N LEU A 112 -2.36 -10.38 -4.24
CA LEU A 112 -2.20 -11.09 -2.97
C LEU A 112 -2.53 -12.59 -3.11
N GLY A 113 -3.53 -12.94 -3.93
CA GLY A 113 -3.99 -14.30 -4.20
C GLY A 113 -3.25 -15.01 -5.34
N GLY A 114 -2.42 -14.30 -6.11
CA GLY A 114 -1.67 -14.81 -7.26
C GLY A 114 -0.64 -15.90 -6.97
N HIS A 115 -0.50 -16.35 -5.72
CA HIS A 115 0.23 -17.58 -5.39
C HIS A 115 -0.60 -18.86 -5.54
N ALA A 116 -1.94 -18.77 -5.62
CA ALA A 116 -2.81 -19.94 -5.79
C ALA A 116 -2.98 -20.35 -7.26
N ALA A 117 -3.01 -19.40 -8.20
CA ALA A 117 -3.23 -19.69 -9.62
C ALA A 117 -1.98 -20.19 -10.37
N SER A 118 -0.76 -19.94 -9.84
CA SER A 118 0.48 -20.37 -10.48
C SER A 118 0.89 -21.82 -10.16
N GLN A 119 0.18 -22.52 -9.26
CA GLN A 119 0.43 -23.92 -8.91
C GLN A 119 -0.50 -24.92 -9.61
N ALA A 120 -1.49 -24.44 -10.39
CA ALA A 120 -2.44 -25.30 -11.11
C ALA A 120 -2.12 -25.48 -12.61
N ALA A 121 -1.00 -24.94 -13.09
CA ALA A 121 -0.62 -24.98 -14.51
C ALA A 121 0.61 -25.85 -14.81
N HIS A 122 1.09 -26.64 -13.85
CA HIS A 122 2.22 -27.55 -14.05
C HIS A 122 1.99 -28.90 -13.36
N ALA A 123 0.92 -29.60 -13.75
CA ALA A 123 0.71 -31.02 -13.48
C ALA A 123 0.12 -31.68 -14.72
#